data_AF-A0A6G0U111-F1
#
_entry.id   AF-A0A6G0U111-F1
#
_cell.length_a   1.000
_cell.length_b   1.000
_cell.length_c   1.000
_cell.angle_alpha   90.00
_cell.angle_beta   90.00
_cell.angle_gamma   90.00
#
_symmetry.space_group_name_H-M   'P 1'
#
loop_
_entity.id
_entity.type
_entity.pdbx_description
1 polymer ?
#
loop_
_entity_poly.entity_id
_entity_poly.type
_entity_poly.pdbx_seq_one_letter_code
_entity_poly.pdbx_strand_id
1 'polypeptide(L)'
;MSYDFKKEEDVKEYIKNLGIEYRFGCFSEKDAQICQLLGDYLETVENNHDKAAKIYKENCDERNFGRSCYKYAAYVEKNNLKNLKPVLPEMIRYFKKGCEYNWSDGCFAAGMKLRYHSDSITDVDERTKSLLESLHYLEKACNNKHSEACYVASNIHFAGIKEIGLEPNMSKVLEYSIKACDQNELKGCVNASIIYKKGDGVPKDLNLAQKYKERALDIQRQIKEEKGIKFG
;
A
#
# COMPACT_ATOMS: atom_id res chain seq x y z
N MET A 1 -3.29 -30.10 -25.47
CA MET A 1 -4.76 -29.98 -25.42
C MET A 1 -5.12 -28.51 -25.39
N SER A 2 -6.08 -28.07 -26.19
CA SER A 2 -6.59 -26.69 -26.18
C SER A 2 -7.82 -26.63 -25.27
N TYR A 3 -7.81 -25.74 -24.28
CA TYR A 3 -8.96 -25.49 -23.41
C TYR A 3 -9.94 -24.52 -24.09
N ASP A 4 -11.24 -24.79 -24.01
CA ASP A 4 -12.30 -23.85 -24.41
C ASP A 4 -12.77 -23.04 -23.19
N PHE A 5 -12.32 -21.79 -23.08
CA PHE A 5 -12.65 -20.91 -21.95
C PHE A 5 -14.14 -20.49 -21.89
N LYS A 6 -14.96 -20.87 -22.87
CA LYS A 6 -16.42 -20.72 -22.79
C LYS A 6 -17.10 -21.90 -22.10
N LYS A 7 -16.40 -23.02 -21.90
CA LYS A 7 -16.90 -24.20 -21.20
C LYS A 7 -16.42 -24.19 -19.76
N GLU A 8 -17.38 -24.25 -18.83
CA GLU A 8 -17.09 -24.22 -17.40
C GLU A 8 -16.20 -25.39 -16.95
N GLU A 9 -16.37 -26.57 -17.56
CA GLU A 9 -15.58 -27.78 -17.26
C GLU A 9 -14.10 -27.59 -17.62
N ASP A 10 -13.82 -27.13 -18.85
CA ASP A 10 -12.47 -26.82 -19.32
C ASP A 10 -11.79 -25.74 -18.45
N VAL A 11 -12.55 -24.72 -18.02
CA VAL A 11 -12.05 -23.66 -17.11
C VAL A 11 -11.68 -24.25 -15.74
N LYS A 12 -12.54 -25.10 -15.16
CA LYS A 12 -12.27 -25.75 -13.88
C LYS A 12 -11.04 -26.66 -13.95
N GLU A 13 -10.90 -27.41 -15.03
CA GLU A 13 -9.74 -28.28 -15.26
C GLU A 13 -8.46 -27.45 -15.40
N TYR A 14 -8.48 -26.39 -16.20
CA TYR A 14 -7.35 -25.47 -16.36
C TYR A 14 -6.91 -24.87 -15.01
N ILE A 15 -7.85 -24.35 -14.22
CA ILE A 15 -7.56 -23.77 -12.90
C ILE A 15 -6.95 -24.81 -11.96
N LYS A 16 -7.49 -26.04 -11.96
CA LYS A 16 -6.93 -27.14 -11.16
C LYS A 16 -5.50 -27.48 -11.57
N ASN A 17 -5.23 -27.56 -12.88
CA ASN A 17 -3.89 -27.85 -13.40
C ASN A 17 -2.91 -26.72 -13.06
N LEU A 18 -3.36 -25.46 -13.10
CA LEU A 18 -2.57 -24.31 -12.67
C LEU A 18 -2.17 -24.41 -11.18
N GLY A 19 -3.07 -24.88 -10.32
CA GLY A 19 -2.76 -25.16 -8.91
C GLY A 19 -1.68 -26.22 -8.73
N ILE A 20 -1.60 -27.22 -9.61
CA ILE A 20 -0.54 -28.24 -9.59
C ILE A 20 0.81 -27.62 -9.98
N GLU A 21 0.85 -26.86 -11.08
CA GLU A 21 2.05 -26.15 -11.54
C GLU A 21 2.58 -25.20 -10.47
N TYR A 22 1.69 -24.44 -9.82
CA TYR A 22 2.08 -23.54 -8.73
C TYR A 22 2.68 -24.27 -7.52
N ARG A 23 2.15 -25.45 -7.16
CA ARG A 23 2.74 -26.28 -6.10
C ARG A 23 4.10 -26.80 -6.52
N PHE A 24 4.24 -27.28 -7.76
CA PHE A 24 5.50 -27.78 -8.27
C PHE A 24 6.60 -26.71 -8.28
N GLY A 25 6.34 -25.55 -8.90
CA GLY A 25 7.33 -24.47 -8.98
C GLY A 25 7.66 -23.86 -7.60
N CYS A 26 6.68 -23.74 -6.71
CA CYS A 26 6.95 -23.21 -5.37
C CYS A 26 7.81 -24.18 -4.51
N PHE A 27 7.46 -25.46 -4.47
CA PHE A 27 8.11 -26.41 -3.57
C PHE A 27 9.35 -27.10 -4.16
N SER A 28 9.33 -27.39 -5.46
CA SER A 28 10.42 -28.12 -6.13
C SER A 28 11.47 -27.17 -6.67
N GLU A 29 11.04 -26.14 -7.40
CA GLU A 29 11.94 -25.16 -8.02
C GLU A 29 12.31 -24.01 -7.08
N LYS A 30 11.55 -23.86 -6.00
CA LYS A 30 11.70 -22.78 -5.00
C LYS A 30 11.54 -21.38 -5.61
N ASP A 31 10.81 -21.25 -6.71
CA ASP A 31 10.57 -19.97 -7.37
C ASP A 31 9.65 -19.08 -6.51
N ALA A 32 10.15 -17.88 -6.17
CA ALA A 32 9.47 -16.95 -5.27
C ALA A 32 8.19 -16.35 -5.89
N GLN A 33 8.20 -16.10 -7.19
CA GLN A 33 7.04 -15.57 -7.91
C GLN A 33 5.94 -16.63 -7.99
N ILE A 34 6.32 -17.90 -8.24
CA ILE A 34 5.37 -19.01 -8.26
C ILE A 34 4.82 -19.28 -6.86
N CYS A 35 5.63 -19.19 -5.80
CA CYS A 35 5.12 -19.27 -4.43
C CYS A 35 4.10 -18.17 -4.11
N GLN A 36 4.31 -16.94 -4.59
CA GLN A 36 3.29 -15.89 -4.46
C GLN A 36 2.00 -16.29 -5.18
N LEU A 37 2.08 -16.82 -6.40
CA LEU A 37 0.91 -17.26 -7.17
C LEU A 37 0.19 -18.43 -6.50
N LEU A 38 0.93 -19.36 -5.88
CA LEU A 38 0.36 -20.43 -5.08
C LEU A 38 -0.42 -19.86 -3.89
N GLY A 39 0.13 -18.88 -3.18
CA GLY A 39 -0.57 -18.19 -2.10
C GLY A 39 -1.85 -17.51 -2.60
N ASP A 40 -1.79 -16.79 -3.73
CA ASP A 40 -2.95 -16.11 -4.32
C ASP A 40 -4.02 -17.12 -4.77
N TYR A 41 -3.62 -18.26 -5.33
CA TYR A 41 -4.49 -19.37 -5.72
C TYR A 41 -5.19 -20.01 -4.51
N LEU A 42 -4.42 -20.32 -3.46
CA LEU A 42 -4.97 -20.86 -2.21
C LEU A 42 -6.00 -19.91 -1.59
N GLU A 43 -5.73 -18.60 -1.61
CA GLU A 43 -6.61 -17.57 -1.08
C GLU A 43 -7.90 -17.41 -1.88
N THR A 44 -7.80 -17.30 -3.20
CA THR A 44 -8.91 -16.85 -4.06
C THR A 44 -9.69 -18.00 -4.69
N VAL A 45 -9.02 -19.10 -5.01
CA VAL A 45 -9.62 -20.26 -5.69
C VAL A 45 -10.01 -21.34 -4.68
N GLU A 46 -9.10 -21.73 -3.80
CA GLU A 46 -9.38 -22.76 -2.79
C GLU A 46 -10.03 -22.21 -1.51
N ASN A 47 -10.13 -20.88 -1.39
CA ASN A 47 -10.62 -20.19 -0.19
C ASN A 47 -9.94 -20.67 1.12
N ASN A 48 -8.67 -21.04 1.01
CA ASN A 48 -7.87 -21.59 2.10
C ASN A 48 -6.87 -20.56 2.62
N HIS A 49 -7.41 -19.63 3.42
CA HIS A 49 -6.65 -18.52 4.01
C HIS A 49 -5.49 -18.96 4.89
N ASP A 50 -5.64 -20.04 5.66
CA ASP A 50 -4.59 -20.53 6.57
C ASP A 50 -3.39 -21.08 5.81
N LYS A 51 -3.64 -21.85 4.74
CA LYS A 51 -2.55 -22.33 3.87
C LYS A 51 -1.93 -21.17 3.09
N ALA A 52 -2.73 -20.26 2.56
CA ALA A 52 -2.23 -19.09 1.85
C ALA A 52 -1.28 -18.27 2.74
N ALA A 53 -1.68 -17.97 3.99
CA ALA A 53 -0.85 -17.25 4.96
C ALA A 53 0.48 -17.96 5.24
N LYS A 54 0.48 -19.30 5.37
CA LYS A 54 1.72 -20.09 5.53
C LYS A 54 2.65 -19.96 4.33
N ILE A 55 2.12 -20.07 3.11
CA ILE A 55 2.91 -19.92 1.87
C ILE A 55 3.49 -18.51 1.77
N TYR A 56 2.71 -17.47 2.04
CA TYR A 56 3.21 -16.10 2.04
C TYR A 56 4.32 -15.88 3.09
N LYS A 57 4.14 -16.44 4.30
CA LYS A 57 5.14 -16.35 5.35
C LYS A 57 6.45 -17.00 4.95
N GLU A 58 6.40 -18.24 4.47
CA GLU A 58 7.57 -19.00 4.02
C GLU A 58 8.27 -18.28 2.86
N ASN A 59 7.53 -17.80 1.86
CA ASN A 59 8.10 -17.07 0.73
C ASN A 59 8.74 -15.74 1.16
N CYS A 60 8.14 -15.04 2.14
CA CYS A 60 8.74 -13.85 2.73
C CYS A 60 10.03 -14.15 3.52
N ASP A 61 10.04 -15.23 4.30
CA ASP A 61 11.14 -15.55 5.20
C ASP A 61 12.32 -16.19 4.50
N GLU A 62 12.08 -17.05 3.52
CA GLU A 62 13.13 -17.82 2.86
C GLU A 62 13.58 -17.21 1.53
N ARG A 63 12.68 -16.48 0.85
CA ARG A 63 12.90 -16.03 -0.53
C ARG A 63 12.80 -14.51 -0.68
N ASN A 64 12.63 -13.77 0.42
CA ASN A 64 12.65 -12.31 0.45
C ASN A 64 11.64 -11.65 -0.52
N PHE A 65 10.47 -12.28 -0.72
CA PHE A 65 9.49 -11.76 -1.67
C PHE A 65 8.56 -10.72 -1.01
N GLY A 66 8.76 -9.45 -1.35
CA GLY A 66 8.13 -8.32 -0.64
C GLY A 66 6.60 -8.35 -0.60
N ARG A 67 5.94 -8.73 -1.71
CA ARG A 67 4.48 -8.87 -1.77
C ARG A 67 3.98 -9.96 -0.82
N SER A 68 4.72 -11.05 -0.66
CA SER A 68 4.37 -12.12 0.28
C SER A 68 4.53 -11.66 1.73
N CYS A 69 5.57 -10.89 2.05
CA CYS A 69 5.71 -10.28 3.38
C CYS A 69 4.51 -9.39 3.73
N TYR A 70 4.09 -8.54 2.79
CA TYR A 70 2.90 -7.70 2.95
C TYR A 70 1.63 -8.54 3.12
N LYS A 71 1.40 -9.54 2.26
CA LYS A 71 0.20 -10.39 2.32
C LYS A 71 0.14 -11.15 3.65
N TYR A 72 1.24 -11.73 4.12
CA TYR A 72 1.27 -12.37 5.44
C TYR A 72 0.89 -11.41 6.57
N ALA A 73 1.50 -10.21 6.61
CA ALA A 73 1.17 -9.20 7.63
C ALA A 73 -0.31 -8.78 7.58
N ALA A 74 -0.88 -8.63 6.38
CA ALA A 74 -2.30 -8.34 6.20
C ALA A 74 -3.21 -9.48 6.70
N TYR A 75 -2.79 -10.74 6.58
CA TYR A 75 -3.50 -11.88 7.18
C TYR A 75 -3.44 -11.85 8.71
N VAL A 76 -2.26 -11.57 9.27
CA VAL A 76 -2.11 -11.41 10.73
C VAL A 76 -3.05 -10.31 11.22
N GLU A 77 -3.15 -9.18 10.51
CA GLU A 77 -4.10 -8.12 10.84
C GLU A 77 -5.55 -8.59 10.80
N LYS A 78 -5.98 -9.16 9.66
CA LYS A 78 -7.36 -9.61 9.42
C LYS A 78 -7.82 -10.62 10.47
N ASN A 79 -6.94 -11.52 10.90
CA ASN A 79 -7.26 -12.56 11.88
C ASN A 79 -7.31 -12.01 13.32
N ASN A 80 -6.81 -10.80 13.58
CA ASN A 80 -6.70 -10.22 14.91
C ASN A 80 -7.42 -8.87 15.06
N LEU A 81 -8.40 -8.56 14.19
CA LEU A 81 -9.13 -7.28 14.17
C LEU A 81 -9.75 -6.89 15.52
N LYS A 82 -10.14 -7.88 16.36
CA LYS A 82 -10.69 -7.63 17.69
C LYS A 82 -9.64 -7.12 18.70
N ASN A 83 -8.37 -7.47 18.52
CA ASN A 83 -7.28 -7.06 19.39
C ASN A 83 -5.92 -7.17 18.66
N LEU A 84 -5.50 -6.06 18.06
CA LEU A 84 -4.23 -6.01 17.31
C LEU A 84 -3.00 -5.85 18.20
N LYS A 85 -3.14 -5.44 19.47
CA LYS A 85 -2.00 -5.11 20.35
C LYS A 85 -0.94 -6.22 20.43
N PRO A 86 -1.31 -7.50 20.62
CA PRO A 86 -0.32 -8.58 20.76
C PRO A 86 0.47 -8.87 19.48
N VAL A 87 -0.16 -8.63 18.32
CA VAL A 87 0.41 -8.99 17.01
C VAL A 87 1.07 -7.81 16.30
N LEU A 88 0.91 -6.59 16.84
CA LEU A 88 1.39 -5.36 16.21
C LEU A 88 2.91 -5.36 15.95
N PRO A 89 3.79 -5.82 16.86
CA PRO A 89 5.22 -5.88 16.59
C PRO A 89 5.56 -6.82 15.42
N GLU A 90 4.89 -7.97 15.33
CA GLU A 90 5.07 -8.91 14.22
C GLU A 90 4.57 -8.30 12.91
N MET A 91 3.36 -7.74 12.89
CA MET A 91 2.79 -7.10 11.71
C MET A 91 3.70 -6.00 11.16
N ILE A 92 4.14 -5.08 12.02
CA ILE A 92 5.04 -3.99 11.64
C ILE A 92 6.33 -4.57 11.07
N ARG A 93 6.92 -5.60 11.69
CA ARG A 93 8.14 -6.25 11.18
C ARG A 93 7.95 -6.78 9.76
N TYR A 94 6.85 -7.49 9.47
CA TYR A 94 6.63 -8.04 8.13
C TYR A 94 6.25 -6.97 7.09
N PHE A 95 5.54 -5.92 7.47
CA PHE A 95 5.33 -4.78 6.57
C PHE A 95 6.66 -4.08 6.23
N LYS A 96 7.55 -3.90 7.22
CA LYS A 96 8.92 -3.39 7.01
C LYS A 96 9.71 -4.28 6.06
N LYS A 97 9.72 -5.61 6.25
CA LYS A 97 10.33 -6.56 5.29
C LYS A 97 9.76 -6.38 3.88
N GLY A 98 8.43 -6.26 3.75
CA GLY A 98 7.79 -5.98 2.47
C GLY A 98 8.35 -4.72 1.81
N CYS A 99 8.51 -3.65 2.58
CA CYS A 99 9.11 -2.41 2.12
C CYS A 99 10.60 -2.54 1.72
N GLU A 100 11.39 -3.29 2.50
CA GLU A 100 12.80 -3.56 2.23
C GLU A 100 12.98 -4.33 0.91
N TYR A 101 12.03 -5.19 0.58
CA TYR A 101 11.98 -5.92 -0.69
C TYR A 101 11.10 -5.22 -1.75
N ASN A 102 11.11 -3.88 -1.73
CA ASN A 102 10.53 -3.01 -2.75
C ASN A 102 9.02 -3.14 -2.99
N TRP A 103 8.26 -3.63 -2.01
CA TRP A 103 6.80 -3.59 -2.06
C TRP A 103 6.28 -2.30 -1.42
N SER A 104 5.80 -1.37 -2.26
CA SER A 104 5.35 -0.03 -1.85
C SER A 104 4.26 -0.06 -0.78
N ASP A 105 3.29 -0.98 -0.89
CA ASP A 105 2.20 -1.11 0.10
C ASP A 105 2.73 -1.59 1.45
N GLY A 106 3.86 -2.33 1.45
CA GLY A 106 4.57 -2.70 2.67
C GLY A 106 5.12 -1.48 3.38
N CYS A 107 5.72 -0.54 2.65
CA CYS A 107 6.19 0.73 3.20
C CYS A 107 5.02 1.54 3.78
N PHE A 108 3.93 1.68 3.02
CA PHE A 108 2.75 2.43 3.46
C PHE A 108 2.14 1.82 4.72
N ALA A 109 1.90 0.50 4.73
CA ALA A 109 1.34 -0.20 5.87
C ALA A 109 2.26 -0.13 7.09
N ALA A 110 3.59 -0.28 6.93
CA ALA A 110 4.54 -0.12 8.02
C ALA A 110 4.43 1.28 8.65
N GLY A 111 4.42 2.33 7.83
CA GLY A 111 4.29 3.71 8.28
C GLY A 111 2.98 3.95 9.04
N MET A 112 1.85 3.53 8.47
CA MET A 112 0.52 3.66 9.10
C MET A 112 0.44 2.91 10.44
N LYS A 113 1.01 1.69 10.52
CA LYS A 113 0.99 0.90 11.76
C LYS A 113 1.94 1.44 12.82
N LEU A 114 3.10 1.98 12.45
CA LEU A 114 4.01 2.66 13.37
C LEU A 114 3.36 3.90 14.00
N ARG A 115 2.65 4.70 13.19
CA ARG A 115 1.88 5.85 13.69
C ARG A 115 0.76 5.43 14.64
N TYR A 116 -0.03 4.43 14.25
CA TYR A 116 -1.07 3.89 15.13
C TYR A 116 -0.49 3.34 16.43
N HIS A 117 0.65 2.64 16.35
CA HIS A 117 1.32 2.09 17.53
C HIS A 117 1.82 3.20 18.46
N SER A 118 2.39 4.28 17.92
CA SER A 118 2.94 5.37 18.72
C SER A 118 1.93 6.02 19.67
N ASP A 119 0.65 6.04 19.29
CA ASP A 119 -0.43 6.56 20.14
C ASP A 119 -0.58 5.76 21.46
N SER A 120 -0.14 4.50 21.46
CA SER A 120 -0.19 3.62 22.63
C SER A 120 1.11 3.57 23.46
N ILE A 121 2.20 4.16 22.97
CA ILE A 121 3.51 4.15 23.63
C ILE A 121 3.57 5.30 24.63
N THR A 122 3.79 5.01 25.92
CA THR A 122 3.91 6.05 26.96
C THR A 122 5.32 6.60 27.08
N ASP A 123 6.33 5.80 26.76
CA ASP A 123 7.72 6.24 26.75
C ASP A 123 7.97 7.24 25.62
N VAL A 124 8.52 8.40 25.96
CA VAL A 124 8.66 9.53 25.04
C VAL A 124 9.68 9.23 23.94
N ASP A 125 10.78 8.56 24.28
CA ASP A 125 11.86 8.28 23.34
C ASP A 125 11.43 7.20 22.34
N GLU A 126 10.77 6.14 22.82
CA GLU A 126 10.20 5.10 21.96
C GLU A 126 9.10 5.64 21.04
N ARG A 127 8.22 6.50 21.57
CA ARG A 127 7.16 7.16 20.77
C ARG A 127 7.77 8.02 19.67
N THR A 128 8.76 8.84 20.02
CA THR A 128 9.48 9.73 19.09
C THR A 128 10.14 8.93 17.98
N LYS A 129 10.83 7.83 18.34
CA LYS A 129 11.44 6.91 17.37
C LYS A 129 10.39 6.30 16.43
N SER A 130 9.26 5.83 16.96
CA SER A 130 8.18 5.26 16.15
C SER A 130 7.58 6.28 15.17
N LEU A 131 7.42 7.54 15.59
CA LEU A 131 6.93 8.63 14.73
C LEU A 131 7.92 8.99 13.62
N LEU A 132 9.23 9.04 13.93
CA LEU A 132 10.28 9.25 12.92
C LEU A 132 10.31 8.13 11.89
N GLU A 133 10.26 6.87 12.34
CA GLU A 133 10.20 5.72 11.44
C GLU A 133 8.91 5.74 10.61
N SER A 134 7.76 6.07 11.21
CA SER A 134 6.50 6.22 10.49
C SER A 134 6.62 7.19 9.32
N LEU A 135 7.16 8.39 9.58
CA LEU A 135 7.34 9.40 8.54
C LEU A 135 8.26 8.88 7.44
N HIS A 136 9.41 8.29 7.81
CA HIS A 136 10.36 7.71 6.86
C HIS A 136 9.70 6.69 5.92
N TYR A 137 8.92 5.75 6.46
CA TYR A 137 8.24 4.72 5.67
C TYR A 137 7.15 5.28 4.75
N LEU A 138 6.39 6.29 5.21
CA LEU A 138 5.38 6.96 4.38
C LEU A 138 6.01 7.76 3.23
N GLU A 139 7.09 8.49 3.49
CA GLU A 139 7.82 9.22 2.46
C GLU A 139 8.48 8.26 1.45
N LYS A 140 9.04 7.15 1.94
CA LYS A 140 9.59 6.08 1.08
C LYS A 140 8.51 5.45 0.21
N ALA A 141 7.33 5.14 0.77
CA ALA A 141 6.20 4.62 0.01
C ALA A 141 5.78 5.61 -1.09
N CYS A 142 5.69 6.90 -0.77
CA CYS A 142 5.38 7.94 -1.75
C CYS A 142 6.41 8.00 -2.89
N ASN A 143 7.71 7.99 -2.56
CA ASN A 143 8.77 7.99 -3.57
C ASN A 143 8.75 6.72 -4.43
N ASN A 144 8.23 5.61 -3.90
CA ASN A 144 7.98 4.36 -4.62
C ASN A 144 6.60 4.32 -5.30
N LYS A 145 6.04 5.47 -5.65
CA LYS A 145 4.78 5.61 -6.41
C LYS A 145 3.53 5.04 -5.71
N HIS A 146 3.48 5.11 -4.38
CA HIS A 146 2.23 4.87 -3.64
C HIS A 146 1.46 6.19 -3.44
N SER A 147 0.36 6.34 -4.18
CA SER A 147 -0.37 7.60 -4.30
C SER A 147 -0.98 8.07 -2.98
N GLU A 148 -1.61 7.14 -2.24
CA GLU A 148 -2.17 7.43 -0.91
C GLU A 148 -1.09 7.81 0.11
N ALA A 149 0.10 7.20 0.04
CA ALA A 149 1.20 7.53 0.95
C ALA A 149 1.70 8.96 0.71
N CYS A 150 1.75 9.41 -0.55
CA CYS A 150 2.05 10.81 -0.87
C CYS A 150 1.02 11.76 -0.27
N TYR A 151 -0.27 11.44 -0.37
CA TYR A 151 -1.32 12.25 0.25
C TYR A 151 -1.20 12.28 1.79
N VAL A 152 -0.93 11.15 2.43
CA VAL A 152 -0.70 11.09 3.88
C VAL A 152 0.54 11.89 4.28
N ALA A 153 1.67 11.75 3.56
CA ALA A 153 2.87 12.54 3.81
C ALA A 153 2.61 14.04 3.69
N SER A 154 1.84 14.46 2.66
CA SER A 154 1.38 15.85 2.51
C SER A 154 0.60 16.33 3.73
N ASN A 155 -0.31 15.52 4.28
CA ASN A 155 -1.08 15.90 5.46
C ASN A 155 -0.22 15.97 6.73
N ILE A 156 0.79 15.11 6.85
CA ILE A 156 1.74 15.16 7.96
C ILE A 156 2.56 16.45 7.92
N HIS A 157 3.08 16.82 6.75
CA HIS A 157 3.81 18.09 6.58
C HIS A 157 2.92 19.32 6.72
N PHE A 158 1.62 19.19 6.52
CA PHE A 158 0.66 20.28 6.76
C PHE A 158 0.40 20.48 8.26
N ALA A 159 0.21 19.38 9.00
CA ALA A 159 -0.09 19.43 10.43
C ALA A 159 1.16 19.65 11.30
N GLY A 160 2.32 19.15 10.87
CA GLY A 160 3.47 18.96 11.73
C GLY A 160 3.29 17.81 12.72
N ILE A 161 4.36 17.48 13.45
CA ILE A 161 4.38 16.53 14.57
C ILE A 161 5.32 17.09 15.64
N LYS A 162 4.75 17.64 16.72
CA LYS A 162 5.50 18.33 17.78
C LYS A 162 6.51 17.42 18.48
N GLU A 163 6.15 16.16 18.70
CA GLU A 163 6.97 15.16 19.41
C GLU A 163 8.31 14.91 18.73
N ILE A 164 8.37 15.04 17.40
CA ILE A 164 9.62 14.88 16.62
C ILE A 164 10.17 16.23 16.12
N GLY A 165 9.62 17.35 16.60
CA GLY A 165 10.01 18.70 16.17
C GLY A 165 9.73 19.00 14.69
N LEU A 166 8.76 18.30 14.08
CA LEU A 166 8.37 18.54 12.69
C LEU A 166 7.39 19.71 12.63
N GLU A 167 7.86 20.87 12.24
CA GLU A 167 7.03 22.05 12.01
C GLU A 167 6.29 21.96 10.64
N PRO A 168 5.09 22.55 10.52
CA PRO A 168 4.38 22.65 9.25
C PRO A 168 5.24 23.27 8.12
N ASN A 169 5.20 22.67 6.93
CA ASN A 169 5.98 23.11 5.78
C ASN A 169 5.18 23.05 4.48
N MET A 170 4.60 24.18 4.07
CA MET A 170 3.74 24.28 2.89
C MET A 170 4.45 23.91 1.56
N SER A 171 5.75 24.13 1.45
CA SER A 171 6.52 23.68 0.28
C SER A 171 6.55 22.15 0.19
N LYS A 172 6.70 21.46 1.32
CA LYS A 172 6.62 19.99 1.38
C LYS A 172 5.19 19.48 1.16
N VAL A 173 4.18 20.17 1.70
CA VAL A 173 2.76 19.86 1.41
C VAL A 173 2.51 19.90 -0.10
N LEU A 174 2.98 20.95 -0.77
CA LEU A 174 2.85 21.08 -2.21
C LEU A 174 3.59 19.98 -2.97
N GLU A 175 4.85 19.72 -2.63
CA GLU A 175 5.67 18.65 -3.24
C GLU A 175 4.93 17.31 -3.21
N TYR A 176 4.47 16.88 -2.03
CA TYR A 176 3.79 15.60 -1.86
C TYR A 176 2.38 15.58 -2.47
N SER A 177 1.66 16.71 -2.46
CA SER A 177 0.37 16.84 -3.14
C SER A 177 0.50 16.68 -4.66
N ILE A 178 1.55 17.24 -5.26
CA ILE A 178 1.85 17.05 -6.69
C ILE A 178 2.21 15.60 -6.97
N LYS A 179 3.10 14.98 -6.18
CA LYS A 179 3.43 13.55 -6.34
C LYS A 179 2.20 12.65 -6.24
N ALA A 180 1.28 12.93 -5.31
CA ALA A 180 0.01 12.22 -5.20
C ALA A 180 -0.85 12.41 -6.47
N CYS A 181 -0.97 13.65 -6.95
CA CYS A 181 -1.72 13.98 -8.18
C CYS A 181 -1.17 13.27 -9.42
N ASP A 182 0.16 13.24 -9.58
CA ASP A 182 0.83 12.59 -10.70
C ASP A 182 0.60 11.06 -10.70
N GLN A 183 0.21 10.50 -9.54
CA GLN A 183 -0.15 9.11 -9.34
C GLN A 183 -1.67 8.89 -9.27
N ASN A 184 -2.45 9.81 -9.85
CA ASN A 184 -3.91 9.77 -9.93
C ASN A 184 -4.65 9.84 -8.58
N GLU A 185 -4.00 10.24 -7.49
CA GLU A 185 -4.71 10.53 -6.24
C GLU A 185 -5.41 11.89 -6.35
N LEU A 186 -6.73 11.83 -6.52
CA LEU A 186 -7.60 12.99 -6.69
C LEU A 186 -7.36 14.07 -5.62
N LYS A 187 -7.21 13.66 -4.35
CA LYS A 187 -7.02 14.60 -3.24
C LYS A 187 -5.71 15.38 -3.36
N GLY A 188 -4.67 14.77 -3.92
CA GLY A 188 -3.40 15.43 -4.22
C GLY A 188 -3.57 16.59 -5.20
N CYS A 189 -4.30 16.37 -6.29
CA CYS A 189 -4.57 17.41 -7.29
C CYS A 189 -5.38 18.57 -6.70
N VAL A 190 -6.39 18.25 -5.89
CA VAL A 190 -7.20 19.27 -5.21
C VAL A 190 -6.33 20.12 -4.27
N ASN A 191 -5.48 19.49 -3.46
CA ASN A 191 -4.58 20.20 -2.56
C ASN A 191 -3.60 21.11 -3.32
N ALA A 192 -2.94 20.59 -4.36
CA ALA A 192 -2.04 21.39 -5.19
C ALA A 192 -2.74 22.61 -5.81
N SER A 193 -3.96 22.43 -6.33
CA SER A 193 -4.78 23.53 -6.85
C SER A 193 -5.06 24.60 -5.81
N ILE A 194 -5.47 24.20 -4.60
CA ILE A 194 -5.78 25.14 -3.51
C ILE A 194 -4.53 25.89 -3.06
N ILE A 195 -3.40 25.20 -2.91
CA ILE A 195 -2.13 25.79 -2.48
C ILE A 195 -1.67 26.85 -3.46
N TYR A 196 -1.59 26.53 -4.76
CA TYR A 196 -1.20 27.52 -5.78
C TYR A 196 -2.19 28.69 -5.89
N LYS A 197 -3.49 28.44 -5.67
CA LYS A 197 -4.50 29.52 -5.68
C LYS A 197 -4.31 30.50 -4.53
N LYS A 198 -3.95 29.99 -3.34
CA LYS A 198 -3.76 30.80 -2.13
C LYS A 198 -2.39 31.47 -2.09
N GLY A 199 -1.34 30.78 -2.52
CA GLY A 199 0.04 31.22 -2.35
C GLY A 199 0.51 31.21 -0.89
N ASP A 200 0.01 30.27 -0.09
CA ASP A 200 0.36 30.15 1.33
C ASP A 200 1.65 29.35 1.50
N GLY A 201 2.73 30.01 1.94
CA GLY A 201 4.07 29.43 2.06
C GLY A 201 4.77 29.08 0.74
N VAL A 202 4.13 29.34 -0.41
CA VAL A 202 4.67 29.17 -1.76
C VAL A 202 4.16 30.29 -2.69
N PRO A 203 4.84 30.61 -3.80
CA PRO A 203 4.33 31.63 -4.74
C PRO A 203 2.94 31.29 -5.27
N LYS A 204 2.04 32.27 -5.25
CA LYS A 204 0.71 32.17 -5.86
C LYS A 204 0.86 32.03 -7.39
N ASP A 205 0.20 31.02 -7.96
CA ASP A 205 0.16 30.79 -9.40
C ASP A 205 -1.23 30.30 -9.83
N LEU A 206 -2.01 31.20 -10.44
CA LEU A 206 -3.37 30.88 -10.87
C LEU A 206 -3.42 29.92 -12.06
N ASN A 207 -2.38 29.91 -12.91
CA ASN A 207 -2.31 29.00 -14.06
C ASN A 207 -2.07 27.57 -13.59
N LEU A 208 -1.12 27.38 -12.67
CA LEU A 208 -0.90 26.07 -12.05
C LEU A 208 -2.11 25.64 -11.21
N ALA A 209 -2.73 26.56 -10.46
CA ALA A 209 -3.95 26.26 -9.72
C ALA A 209 -5.08 25.72 -10.63
N GLN A 210 -5.29 26.35 -11.79
CA GLN A 210 -6.27 25.92 -12.78
C GLN A 210 -5.87 24.59 -13.42
N LYS A 211 -4.60 24.39 -13.78
CA LYS A 211 -4.08 23.11 -14.31
C LYS A 211 -4.38 21.93 -13.37
N TYR A 212 -4.06 22.05 -12.09
CA TYR A 212 -4.31 20.97 -11.12
C TYR A 212 -5.81 20.77 -10.84
N LYS A 213 -6.61 21.83 -10.91
CA LYS A 213 -8.08 21.72 -10.84
C LYS A 213 -8.63 20.92 -12.02
N GLU A 214 -8.20 21.20 -13.23
CA GLU A 214 -8.60 20.47 -14.44
C GLU A 214 -8.19 19.01 -14.36
N ARG A 215 -6.98 18.73 -13.89
CA ARG A 215 -6.52 17.36 -13.65
C ARG A 215 -7.38 16.62 -12.62
N ALA A 216 -7.78 17.28 -11.53
CA ALA A 216 -8.69 16.69 -10.55
C ALA A 216 -10.06 16.35 -11.16
N LEU A 217 -10.61 17.24 -12.00
CA LEU A 217 -11.88 16.99 -12.68
C LEU A 217 -11.81 15.83 -13.69
N ASP A 218 -10.68 15.70 -14.38
CA ASP A 218 -10.40 14.58 -15.30
C ASP A 218 -10.34 13.23 -14.55
N ILE A 219 -9.55 13.15 -13.47
CA ILE A 219 -9.49 11.95 -12.62
C ILE A 219 -10.87 11.62 -12.05
N GLN A 220 -11.62 12.63 -11.57
CA GLN A 220 -12.96 12.41 -11.05
C GLN A 220 -13.92 11.85 -12.11
N ARG A 221 -13.79 12.26 -13.37
CA ARG A 221 -14.57 11.73 -14.49
C ARG A 221 -14.24 10.27 -14.74
N GLN A 222 -12.95 9.93 -14.82
CA GLN A 222 -12.46 8.55 -15.02
C GLN A 222 -12.99 7.62 -13.91
N ILE A 223 -12.91 8.03 -12.64
CA ILE A 223 -13.46 7.27 -11.51
C ILE A 223 -14.97 7.02 -11.65
N LYS A 224 -15.73 7.99 -12.16
CA LYS A 224 -17.18 7.83 -12.39
C LYS A 224 -17.48 6.88 -13.55
N GLU A 225 -16.71 6.97 -14.62
CA GLU A 225 -16.82 6.09 -15.78
C GLU A 225 -16.54 4.65 -15.38
N GLU A 226 -15.44 4.38 -14.66
CA GLU A 226 -15.10 3.05 -14.13
C GLU A 226 -16.21 2.46 -13.25
N LYS A 227 -16.78 3.27 -12.35
CA LYS A 227 -17.91 2.83 -11.50
C LYS A 227 -19.22 2.61 -12.28
N GLY A 228 -19.35 3.21 -13.45
CA GLY A 228 -20.50 3.06 -14.34
C GLY A 228 -20.44 1.80 -15.21
N ILE A 229 -19.27 1.16 -15.33
CA ILE A 229 -19.11 -0.09 -16.07
C ILE A 229 -19.72 -1.22 -15.25
N LYS A 230 -20.95 -1.61 -15.60
CA LYS A 230 -21.52 -2.89 -15.17
C LYS A 230 -20.98 -3.96 -16.11
N PHE A 231 -20.20 -4.89 -15.58
CA PHE A 231 -19.99 -6.16 -16.25
C PHE A 231 -21.33 -6.91 -16.19
N GLY A 232 -21.96 -7.04 -17.36
CA GLY A 232 -23.20 -7.79 -17.54
C GLY A 232 -22.97 -9.30 -17.47
#